data_AF-A0A7K4D9K6-F1
#
_entry.id   AF-A0A7K4D9K6-F1
#
_cell.length_a   1.000
_cell.length_b   1.000
_cell.length_c   1.000
_cell.angle_alpha   90.00
_cell.angle_beta   90.00
_cell.angle_gamma   90.00
#
_symmetry.space_group_name_H-M   'P 1'
#
loop_
_entity.id
_entity.type
_entity.pdbx_description
1 polymer ?
#
loop_
_entity_poly.entity_id
_entity_poly.type
_entity_poly.pdbx_seq_one_letter_code
_entity_poly.pdbx_strand_id
1 'polypeptide(L)'
;MKYIGLFLSVLLLTFPMLMAQEITFEEYPNNPVFDPSMRAYYPSVIFDINKFSGHGTAAYYKMWYNDGSGGIYVTQSTDGILWSEGNILKGLSSGYHPIVVYDVKGFGGGIYYKIWYWVGGSLDSINAIRYAESTDGVTWTNDQPIQQHPTDSSLQLVTEYAEYNHYFYHLYGPSYIIYNPLGTNVGSMTPDNKNDDDVFTYKYVMYYDSSSEGTSPSHTNEDTSLAYSVNGIYWIRYGDKPVLISSGNSTEWDGKYSYKVSIVKVGNIYHLWYSGANGLGSEYYAQGIGHATSKDGINWAKDSNPVFHSNDGILWRNGRTYTPLVLYDPNGFETGSCPNLKMWFTGKSGSNYTIGYANGCVETQTSKKKLMPTILYNVQLIDVFTPSSNIHYIAGGGFAQGVIISRNLENIIQMGVQNRGILKAKDVTLSVTDCPSCIDISIKPEKADIFPKSTYYYEVKINTKCDPGTYKIKFKVEGNNIFQEEELEFTLE
;
A
#
# COMPACT_ATOMS: atom_id res chain seq x y z
N MET A 1 -72.02 14.12 0.21
CA MET A 1 -70.83 14.93 0.59
C MET A 1 -69.58 14.16 0.17
N LYS A 2 -68.48 14.85 -0.15
CA LYS A 2 -67.27 14.24 -0.76
C LYS A 2 -66.37 13.60 0.29
N TYR A 3 -65.99 12.34 0.10
CA TYR A 3 -64.77 11.73 0.65
C TYR A 3 -64.24 10.66 -0.30
N ILE A 4 -63.21 10.99 -1.08
CA ILE A 4 -62.20 10.04 -1.57
C ILE A 4 -60.86 10.75 -1.39
N GLY A 5 -60.07 10.28 -0.42
CA GLY A 5 -58.69 10.74 -0.22
C GLY A 5 -57.75 9.90 -1.08
N LEU A 6 -56.85 10.56 -1.79
CA LEU A 6 -55.85 9.90 -2.64
C LEU A 6 -54.69 9.42 -1.75
N PHE A 7 -54.41 8.11 -1.71
CA PHE A 7 -53.16 7.59 -1.14
C PHE A 7 -52.22 7.21 -2.27
N LEU A 8 -51.18 8.01 -2.47
CA LEU A 8 -50.07 7.69 -3.36
C LEU A 8 -48.99 6.98 -2.55
N SER A 9 -48.81 5.68 -2.76
CA SER A 9 -47.72 4.92 -2.14
C SER A 9 -46.41 5.14 -2.92
N VAL A 10 -45.61 6.12 -2.49
CA VAL A 10 -44.23 6.27 -2.97
C VAL A 10 -43.38 5.16 -2.33
N LEU A 11 -43.06 4.13 -3.10
CA LEU A 11 -42.13 3.09 -2.67
C LEU A 11 -40.70 3.63 -2.77
N LEU A 12 -40.25 4.31 -1.71
CA LEU A 12 -38.84 4.67 -1.54
C LEU A 12 -38.02 3.38 -1.39
N LEU A 13 -37.42 2.94 -2.51
CA LEU A 13 -36.31 1.99 -2.50
C LEU A 13 -35.08 2.68 -1.92
N THR A 14 -35.02 2.75 -0.59
CA THR A 14 -33.80 3.08 0.13
C THR A 14 -32.81 1.94 -0.09
N PHE A 15 -32.01 2.03 -1.15
CA PHE A 15 -30.77 1.29 -1.22
C PHE A 15 -29.98 1.60 0.07
N PRO A 16 -29.56 0.60 0.85
CA PRO A 16 -28.56 0.86 1.85
C PRO A 16 -27.28 1.25 1.11
N MET A 17 -26.95 2.54 1.12
CA MET A 17 -25.55 2.93 1.07
C MET A 17 -24.90 2.18 2.23
N LEU A 18 -24.15 1.12 1.92
CA LEU A 18 -23.03 0.76 2.76
C LEU A 18 -22.15 2.00 2.76
N MET A 19 -22.24 2.77 3.85
CA MET A 19 -21.31 3.86 4.10
C MET A 19 -19.92 3.25 3.94
N ALA A 20 -19.18 3.72 2.93
CA ALA A 20 -17.75 3.43 2.86
C ALA A 20 -17.16 3.87 4.20
N GLN A 21 -16.15 3.15 4.67
CA GLN A 21 -15.46 3.57 5.88
C GLN A 21 -14.92 4.98 5.65
N GLU A 22 -15.41 5.94 6.43
CA GLU A 22 -15.01 7.33 6.34
C GLU A 22 -13.55 7.42 6.81
N ILE A 23 -12.63 7.54 5.86
CA ILE A 23 -11.20 7.68 6.14
C ILE A 23 -10.90 9.17 6.27
N THR A 24 -10.61 9.60 7.50
CA THR A 24 -10.14 10.95 7.81
C THR A 24 -8.62 10.96 7.99
N PHE A 25 -8.00 12.05 7.55
CA PHE A 25 -6.58 12.32 7.76
C PHE A 25 -6.41 13.54 8.66
N GLU A 26 -5.56 13.41 9.67
CA GLU A 26 -5.05 14.53 10.46
C GLU A 26 -3.68 14.93 9.91
N GLU A 27 -3.57 16.18 9.45
CA GLU A 27 -2.29 16.77 9.03
C GLU A 27 -1.37 16.98 10.25
N TYR A 28 -0.10 16.61 10.12
CA TYR A 28 0.85 16.74 11.22
C TYR A 28 1.15 18.22 11.54
N PRO A 29 0.95 18.69 12.80
CA PRO A 29 1.00 20.12 13.13
C PRO A 29 2.34 20.81 12.87
N ASN A 30 3.45 20.06 12.84
CA ASN A 30 4.80 20.59 12.58
C ASN A 30 5.27 20.32 11.14
N ASN A 31 4.36 20.19 10.17
CA ASN A 31 4.71 20.09 8.76
C ASN A 31 5.45 21.36 8.27
N PRO A 32 6.36 21.22 7.27
CA PRO A 32 6.74 19.97 6.59
C PRO A 32 7.65 19.08 7.43
N VAL A 33 7.51 17.75 7.26
CA VAL A 33 8.40 16.77 7.92
C VAL A 33 9.75 16.63 7.23
N PHE A 34 9.86 17.07 5.98
CA PHE A 34 11.11 17.01 5.21
C PHE A 34 11.25 18.23 4.29
N ASP A 35 12.22 19.08 4.62
CA ASP A 35 12.61 20.31 3.93
C ASP A 35 14.13 20.33 3.71
N PRO A 36 14.65 19.58 2.72
CA PRO A 36 16.07 19.59 2.39
C PRO A 36 16.49 20.89 1.69
N SER A 37 17.80 21.11 1.54
CA SER A 37 18.35 22.29 0.85
C SER A 37 18.03 22.37 -0.65
N MET A 38 17.76 21.21 -1.25
CA MET A 38 17.18 21.07 -2.59
C MET A 38 15.68 20.83 -2.47
N ARG A 39 14.92 20.94 -3.56
CA ARG A 39 13.47 20.63 -3.52
C ARG A 39 13.24 19.16 -3.16
N ALA A 40 12.12 18.88 -2.51
CA ALA A 40 11.58 17.52 -2.40
C ALA A 40 10.13 17.49 -2.88
N TYR A 41 9.85 16.69 -3.91
CA TYR A 41 8.51 16.47 -4.45
C TYR A 41 8.38 15.11 -5.16
N TYR A 42 7.13 14.67 -5.40
CA TYR A 42 6.77 13.30 -5.82
C TYR A 42 7.37 12.22 -4.91
N PRO A 43 6.94 12.12 -3.64
CA PRO A 43 7.42 11.10 -2.73
C PRO A 43 6.94 9.70 -3.16
N SER A 44 7.88 8.75 -3.18
CA SER A 44 7.60 7.31 -3.18
C SER A 44 8.19 6.73 -1.91
N VAL A 45 7.34 6.32 -0.97
CA VAL A 45 7.71 5.83 0.36
C VAL A 45 7.41 4.35 0.43
N ILE A 46 8.34 3.58 0.98
CA ILE A 46 8.16 2.16 1.28
C ILE A 46 8.38 1.97 2.78
N PHE A 47 7.54 1.12 3.38
CA PHE A 47 7.69 0.60 4.72
C PHE A 47 8.14 -0.87 4.69
N ASP A 48 9.08 -1.25 5.56
CA ASP A 48 9.30 -2.64 5.93
C ASP A 48 9.64 -2.75 7.42
N ILE A 49 8.84 -3.54 8.15
CA ILE A 49 9.06 -3.83 9.57
C ILE A 49 10.40 -4.54 9.83
N ASN A 50 10.91 -5.28 8.83
CA ASN A 50 12.22 -5.97 8.90
C ASN A 50 13.40 -5.08 8.47
N LYS A 51 13.15 -3.78 8.28
CA LYS A 51 14.16 -2.76 7.94
C LYS A 51 14.95 -3.08 6.67
N PHE A 52 14.23 -3.56 5.65
CA PHE A 52 14.70 -3.96 4.34
C PHE A 52 15.64 -5.18 4.35
N SER A 53 15.65 -5.98 5.43
CA SER A 53 16.34 -7.29 5.52
C SER A 53 17.83 -7.28 5.12
N GLY A 54 18.52 -6.14 5.25
CA GLY A 54 19.92 -5.97 4.84
C GLY A 54 20.13 -5.58 3.36
N HIS A 55 19.07 -5.40 2.59
CA HIS A 55 19.09 -4.93 1.21
C HIS A 55 19.21 -3.39 1.19
N GLY A 56 20.42 -2.91 1.49
CA GLY A 56 20.71 -1.49 1.72
C GLY A 56 20.54 -1.06 3.18
N THR A 57 20.54 0.25 3.44
CA THR A 57 20.56 0.80 4.80
C THR A 57 19.29 0.45 5.60
N ALA A 58 19.47 0.07 6.86
CA ALA A 58 18.39 -0.37 7.75
C ALA A 58 17.61 0.81 8.35
N ALA A 59 16.35 0.95 7.95
CA ALA A 59 15.36 1.90 8.45
C ALA A 59 13.96 1.30 8.27
N TYR A 60 12.94 1.75 9.01
CA TYR A 60 11.56 1.28 8.75
C TYR A 60 10.99 1.88 7.47
N TYR A 61 11.37 3.12 7.16
CA TYR A 61 10.92 3.85 5.99
C TYR A 61 12.10 4.25 5.10
N LYS A 62 11.91 4.14 3.78
CA LYS A 62 12.73 4.78 2.76
C LYS A 62 11.81 5.62 1.86
N MET A 63 12.23 6.83 1.51
CA MET A 63 11.52 7.74 0.61
C MET A 63 12.42 8.13 -0.55
N TRP A 64 11.97 7.81 -1.76
CA TRP A 64 12.53 8.31 -3.01
C TRP A 64 11.77 9.56 -3.44
N TYR A 65 12.47 10.59 -3.88
CA TYR A 65 11.89 11.89 -4.25
C TYR A 65 12.74 12.58 -5.33
N ASN A 66 12.20 13.62 -5.97
CA ASN A 66 12.91 14.39 -6.99
C ASN A 66 13.28 15.82 -6.55
N ASP A 67 14.30 16.42 -7.20
CA ASP A 67 14.84 17.77 -6.92
C ASP A 67 14.34 18.90 -7.84
N GLY A 68 13.57 18.57 -8.87
CA GLY A 68 12.99 19.51 -9.83
C GLY A 68 13.91 19.84 -11.00
N SER A 69 15.05 19.16 -11.09
CA SER A 69 16.11 19.34 -12.08
C SER A 69 16.61 18.02 -12.68
N GLY A 70 15.92 16.90 -12.40
CA GLY A 70 16.22 15.57 -12.93
C GLY A 70 16.99 14.65 -11.97
N GLY A 71 17.35 15.14 -10.78
CA GLY A 71 17.98 14.36 -9.73
C GLY A 71 16.95 13.64 -8.87
N ILE A 72 16.99 12.31 -8.86
CA ILE A 72 16.21 11.49 -7.92
C ILE A 72 17.13 11.14 -6.73
N TYR A 73 16.56 11.24 -5.52
CA TYR A 73 17.24 11.04 -4.25
C TYR A 73 16.51 10.01 -3.40
N VAL A 74 17.21 9.43 -2.41
CA VAL A 74 16.63 8.59 -1.36
C VAL A 74 17.01 9.09 0.03
N THR A 75 16.02 9.22 0.91
CA THR A 75 16.18 9.44 2.36
C THR A 75 15.50 8.30 3.14
N GLN A 76 15.75 8.22 4.44
CA GLN A 76 15.27 7.16 5.31
C GLN A 76 14.79 7.69 6.66
N SER A 77 13.89 6.95 7.31
CA SER A 77 13.31 7.31 8.61
C SER A 77 12.98 6.09 9.48
N THR A 78 12.98 6.30 10.80
CA THR A 78 12.60 5.31 11.82
C THR A 78 11.19 5.51 12.39
N ASP A 79 10.45 6.52 11.93
CA ASP A 79 9.07 6.83 12.38
C ASP A 79 8.16 7.37 11.24
N GLY A 80 8.76 7.80 10.12
CA GLY A 80 8.08 8.43 8.99
C GLY A 80 7.99 9.97 9.09
N ILE A 81 8.53 10.55 10.17
CA ILE A 81 8.45 11.98 10.50
C ILE A 81 9.85 12.60 10.51
N LEU A 82 10.83 11.95 11.15
CA LEU A 82 12.22 12.41 11.18
C LEU A 82 13.01 11.71 10.07
N TRP A 83 13.38 12.48 9.05
CA TRP A 83 14.08 12.01 7.86
C TRP A 83 15.56 12.39 7.89
N SER A 84 16.42 11.51 7.37
CA SER A 84 17.84 11.83 7.20
C SER A 84 18.09 12.79 6.04
N GLU A 85 19.34 13.24 5.88
CA GLU A 85 19.80 13.83 4.62
C GLU A 85 19.57 12.84 3.46
N GLY A 86 19.21 13.36 2.29
CA GLY A 86 18.93 12.59 1.09
C GLY A 86 20.18 12.32 0.25
N ASN A 87 20.30 11.11 -0.28
CA ASN A 87 21.42 10.66 -1.09
C ASN A 87 20.99 10.56 -2.56
N ILE A 88 21.77 11.12 -3.49
CA ILE A 88 21.46 11.02 -4.92
C ILE A 88 21.55 9.58 -5.41
N LEU A 89 20.58 9.16 -6.22
CA LEU A 89 20.61 7.86 -6.88
C LEU A 89 21.69 7.80 -7.97
N LYS A 90 22.20 6.59 -8.23
CA LYS A 90 23.22 6.33 -9.26
C LYS A 90 22.68 5.40 -10.33
N GLY A 91 23.11 5.59 -11.58
CA GLY A 91 22.77 4.69 -12.69
C GLY A 91 21.41 4.91 -13.35
N LEU A 92 20.72 6.00 -13.01
CA LEU A 92 19.51 6.46 -13.70
C LEU A 92 19.83 7.60 -14.66
N SER A 93 19.10 7.65 -15.78
CA SER A 93 18.98 8.86 -16.61
C SER A 93 18.29 10.00 -15.84
N SER A 94 18.48 11.26 -16.27
CA SER A 94 17.77 12.43 -15.72
C SER A 94 16.28 12.17 -15.69
N GLY A 95 15.69 12.17 -14.49
CA GLY A 95 14.42 11.52 -14.23
C GLY A 95 13.58 12.25 -13.17
N TYR A 96 12.30 11.92 -13.13
CA TYR A 96 11.26 12.60 -12.37
C TYR A 96 10.19 11.60 -11.91
N HIS A 97 9.28 12.03 -11.02
CA HIS A 97 8.09 11.26 -10.63
C HIS A 97 8.37 9.79 -10.25
N PRO A 98 9.34 9.50 -9.35
CA PRO A 98 9.72 8.12 -9.04
C PRO A 98 8.56 7.34 -8.42
N ILE A 99 8.44 6.06 -8.79
CA ILE A 99 7.71 5.02 -8.06
C ILE A 99 8.63 3.84 -7.88
N VAL A 100 8.92 3.50 -6.62
CA VAL A 100 9.74 2.34 -6.24
C VAL A 100 8.87 1.26 -5.63
N VAL A 101 9.19 0.01 -5.95
CA VAL A 101 8.63 -1.20 -5.33
C VAL A 101 9.77 -2.02 -4.75
N TYR A 102 9.56 -2.60 -3.56
CA TYR A 102 10.49 -3.50 -2.88
C TYR A 102 9.87 -4.90 -2.76
N ASP A 103 10.70 -5.93 -2.96
CA ASP A 103 10.37 -7.31 -2.62
C ASP A 103 11.53 -7.96 -1.86
N VAL A 104 11.27 -8.39 -0.62
CA VAL A 104 12.23 -9.11 0.23
C VAL A 104 12.67 -10.45 -0.39
N LYS A 105 11.89 -11.04 -1.31
CA LYS A 105 12.26 -12.25 -2.06
C LYS A 105 13.04 -11.94 -3.34
N GLY A 106 13.43 -10.68 -3.55
CA GLY A 106 14.31 -10.26 -4.64
C GLY A 106 13.70 -10.44 -6.04
N PHE A 107 12.38 -10.33 -6.17
CA PHE A 107 11.58 -10.63 -7.37
C PHE A 107 11.87 -12.03 -7.98
N GLY A 108 12.43 -12.95 -7.19
CA GLY A 108 12.92 -14.26 -7.63
C GLY A 108 14.29 -14.27 -8.33
N GLY A 109 14.97 -13.12 -8.44
CA GLY A 109 16.25 -12.97 -9.15
C GLY A 109 17.38 -12.27 -8.35
N GLY A 110 17.14 -11.92 -7.08
CA GLY A 110 18.13 -11.23 -6.23
C GLY A 110 18.24 -9.72 -6.45
N ILE A 111 17.32 -9.13 -7.22
CA ILE A 111 17.07 -7.69 -7.32
C ILE A 111 15.98 -7.36 -6.30
N TYR A 112 16.23 -6.49 -5.33
CA TYR A 112 15.26 -6.24 -4.25
C TYR A 112 14.36 -5.02 -4.51
N TYR A 113 14.77 -4.14 -5.43
CA TYR A 113 14.05 -2.92 -5.77
C TYR A 113 13.87 -2.78 -7.28
N LYS A 114 12.69 -2.30 -7.68
CA LYS A 114 12.38 -1.85 -9.05
C LYS A 114 11.89 -0.41 -8.98
N ILE A 115 12.34 0.43 -9.91
CA ILE A 115 11.87 1.81 -10.05
C ILE A 115 11.27 2.01 -11.44
N TRP A 116 10.17 2.75 -11.47
CA TRP A 116 9.64 3.38 -12.66
C TRP A 116 9.67 4.88 -12.47
N TYR A 117 10.04 5.62 -13.50
CA TYR A 117 10.17 7.07 -13.39
C TYR A 117 9.91 7.75 -14.75
N TRP A 118 9.50 9.00 -14.69
CA TRP A 118 9.22 9.83 -15.85
C TRP A 118 10.49 10.54 -16.36
N VAL A 119 10.60 10.73 -17.67
CA VAL A 119 11.64 11.55 -18.31
C VAL A 119 10.98 12.61 -19.19
N GLY A 120 11.30 13.87 -18.91
CA GLY A 120 10.74 15.00 -19.64
C GLY A 120 11.22 15.10 -21.08
N GLY A 121 10.34 15.60 -21.97
CA GLY A 121 10.67 15.92 -23.36
C GLY A 121 10.28 14.88 -24.42
N SER A 122 9.52 13.85 -24.07
CA SER A 122 9.01 12.85 -25.03
C SER A 122 7.59 12.39 -24.68
N LEU A 123 6.70 13.35 -24.38
CA LEU A 123 5.34 13.11 -23.87
C LEU A 123 4.50 12.20 -24.78
N ASP A 124 4.70 12.30 -26.08
CA ASP A 124 4.08 11.53 -27.17
C ASP A 124 4.71 10.12 -27.37
N SER A 125 5.59 9.68 -26.45
CA SER A 125 6.37 8.46 -26.60
C SER A 125 6.35 7.60 -25.35
N ILE A 126 6.29 6.27 -25.54
CA ILE A 126 6.42 5.30 -24.45
C ILE A 126 7.77 5.44 -23.70
N ASN A 127 8.76 6.04 -24.36
CA ASN A 127 10.05 6.40 -23.77
C ASN A 127 9.98 7.44 -22.64
N ALA A 128 8.83 8.13 -22.47
CA ALA A 128 8.58 9.01 -21.33
C ALA A 128 8.62 8.27 -19.99
N ILE A 129 8.38 6.96 -19.95
CA ILE A 129 8.53 6.16 -18.73
C ILE A 129 9.72 5.21 -18.90
N ARG A 130 10.60 5.22 -17.88
CA ARG A 130 11.75 4.33 -17.78
C ARG A 130 11.63 3.40 -16.58
N TYR A 131 12.39 2.32 -16.65
CA TYR A 131 12.46 1.24 -15.69
C TYR A 131 13.92 0.97 -15.32
N ALA A 132 14.20 0.72 -14.04
CA ALA A 132 15.52 0.25 -13.59
C ALA A 132 15.42 -0.66 -12.36
N GLU A 133 16.52 -1.36 -12.06
CA GLU A 133 16.62 -2.41 -11.04
C GLU A 133 17.73 -2.11 -10.03
N SER A 134 17.55 -2.48 -8.76
CA SER A 134 18.56 -2.27 -7.71
C SER A 134 18.53 -3.34 -6.62
N THR A 135 19.70 -3.57 -6.01
CA THR A 135 19.89 -4.46 -4.86
C THR A 135 19.88 -3.73 -3.51
N ASP A 136 20.04 -2.40 -3.50
CA ASP A 136 20.20 -1.58 -2.28
C ASP A 136 19.22 -0.39 -2.19
N GLY A 137 18.56 -0.04 -3.32
CA GLY A 137 17.68 1.10 -3.47
C GLY A 137 18.39 2.43 -3.77
N VAL A 138 19.71 2.40 -3.99
CA VAL A 138 20.58 3.57 -4.18
C VAL A 138 21.29 3.52 -5.54
N THR A 139 21.83 2.36 -5.87
CA THR A 139 22.58 2.10 -7.10
C THR A 139 21.70 1.27 -8.04
N TRP A 140 21.40 1.83 -9.21
CA TRP A 140 20.48 1.27 -10.18
C TRP A 140 21.21 0.78 -11.42
N THR A 141 20.67 -0.27 -12.03
CA THR A 141 21.16 -0.90 -13.25
C THR A 141 19.96 -1.21 -14.16
N ASN A 142 20.23 -1.67 -15.39
CA ASN A 142 19.19 -2.06 -16.35
C ASN A 142 18.22 -0.91 -16.74
N ASP A 143 18.69 0.35 -16.65
CA ASP A 143 17.92 1.55 -16.99
C ASP A 143 17.53 1.58 -18.48
N GLN A 144 16.24 1.45 -18.76
CA GLN A 144 15.68 1.39 -20.12
C GLN A 144 14.26 1.97 -20.19
N PRO A 145 13.78 2.39 -21.38
CA PRO A 145 12.36 2.64 -21.61
C PRO A 145 11.48 1.43 -21.28
N ILE A 146 10.27 1.66 -20.80
CA ILE A 146 9.23 0.61 -20.84
C ILE A 146 8.77 0.38 -22.29
N GLN A 147 8.03 -0.69 -22.51
CA GLN A 147 7.57 -1.16 -23.82
C GLN A 147 6.04 -1.28 -23.85
N GLN A 148 5.48 -1.13 -25.04
CA GLN A 148 4.06 -1.33 -25.35
C GLN A 148 3.92 -2.09 -26.67
N HIS A 149 2.72 -2.54 -27.03
CA HIS A 149 2.50 -3.26 -28.29
C HIS A 149 2.94 -2.41 -29.51
N PRO A 150 3.67 -2.95 -30.51
CA PRO A 150 4.30 -2.13 -31.55
C PRO A 150 3.33 -1.52 -32.58
N THR A 151 2.14 -2.11 -32.79
CA THR A 151 1.26 -1.74 -33.91
C THR A 151 -0.24 -1.74 -33.60
N ASP A 152 -0.65 -2.00 -32.35
CA ASP A 152 -2.06 -2.07 -31.96
C ASP A 152 -2.31 -1.04 -30.86
N SER A 153 -2.93 0.07 -31.23
CA SER A 153 -3.19 1.20 -30.34
C SER A 153 -4.20 0.87 -29.23
N SER A 154 -4.95 -0.24 -29.36
CA SER A 154 -5.90 -0.68 -28.33
C SER A 154 -5.18 -1.26 -27.10
N LEU A 155 -3.90 -1.60 -27.24
CA LEU A 155 -3.01 -2.17 -26.22
C LEU A 155 -1.93 -1.16 -25.75
N GLN A 156 -1.68 -0.09 -26.51
CA GLN A 156 -0.65 0.92 -26.24
C GLN A 156 -1.04 1.88 -25.13
N LEU A 157 -0.08 2.27 -24.27
CA LEU A 157 -0.30 3.20 -23.14
C LEU A 157 -0.38 4.66 -23.59
N VAL A 158 0.37 5.01 -24.64
CA VAL A 158 0.35 6.29 -25.34
C VAL A 158 0.09 6.03 -26.84
N THR A 159 -0.80 6.81 -27.44
CA THR A 159 -1.37 6.59 -28.78
C THR A 159 -1.29 7.85 -29.63
N GLU A 160 -1.53 7.73 -30.94
CA GLU A 160 -1.62 8.88 -31.84
C GLU A 160 -2.76 9.83 -31.43
N TYR A 161 -2.59 11.13 -31.70
CA TYR A 161 -3.55 12.17 -31.28
C TYR A 161 -5.00 11.85 -31.66
N ALA A 162 -5.23 11.34 -32.87
CA ALA A 162 -6.57 11.11 -33.41
C ALA A 162 -7.31 9.90 -32.80
N GLU A 163 -6.66 9.11 -31.94
CA GLU A 163 -7.20 7.88 -31.39
C GLU A 163 -7.85 8.07 -30.00
N TYR A 164 -8.78 7.20 -29.63
CA TYR A 164 -9.43 7.14 -28.30
C TYR A 164 -9.99 8.46 -27.75
N ASN A 165 -10.34 9.42 -28.62
CA ASN A 165 -10.72 10.80 -28.21
C ASN A 165 -9.60 11.51 -27.42
N HIS A 166 -8.36 11.26 -27.81
CA HIS A 166 -7.13 11.91 -27.38
C HIS A 166 -6.73 11.66 -25.91
N TYR A 167 -7.44 10.82 -25.15
CA TYR A 167 -7.15 10.55 -23.73
C TYR A 167 -5.73 10.05 -23.45
N PHE A 168 -5.10 9.38 -24.41
CA PHE A 168 -3.77 8.79 -24.29
C PHE A 168 -2.74 9.47 -25.21
N TYR A 169 -2.98 10.72 -25.61
CA TYR A 169 -2.10 11.45 -26.52
C TYR A 169 -0.72 11.72 -25.89
N HIS A 170 -0.68 12.03 -24.60
CA HIS A 170 0.57 12.31 -23.87
C HIS A 170 0.69 11.49 -22.56
N LEU A 171 1.92 11.29 -22.11
CA LEU A 171 2.30 10.46 -20.96
C LEU A 171 3.17 11.24 -19.95
N TYR A 172 2.61 11.50 -18.76
CA TYR A 172 3.20 12.34 -17.71
C TYR A 172 3.87 11.56 -16.56
N GLY A 173 3.79 10.23 -16.60
CA GLY A 173 4.62 9.35 -15.77
C GLY A 173 3.89 8.23 -15.04
N PRO A 174 4.64 7.43 -14.25
CA PRO A 174 4.07 6.42 -13.39
C PRO A 174 3.44 7.08 -12.15
N SER A 175 2.16 6.77 -11.94
CA SER A 175 1.32 7.34 -10.89
C SER A 175 1.46 6.50 -9.62
N TYR A 176 1.12 5.22 -9.68
CA TYR A 176 1.27 4.22 -8.61
C TYR A 176 1.43 2.81 -9.20
N ILE A 177 2.14 1.91 -8.51
CA ILE A 177 2.33 0.52 -8.98
C ILE A 177 1.97 -0.46 -7.86
N ILE A 178 1.05 -1.37 -8.18
CA ILE A 178 0.72 -2.54 -7.37
C ILE A 178 1.58 -3.70 -7.86
N TYR A 179 2.31 -4.33 -6.93
CA TYR A 179 3.04 -5.57 -7.19
C TYR A 179 2.37 -6.74 -6.48
N ASN A 180 1.99 -7.75 -7.25
CA ASN A 180 1.42 -9.01 -6.77
C ASN A 180 2.44 -10.15 -6.98
N PRO A 181 3.22 -10.54 -5.94
CA PRO A 181 4.20 -11.62 -6.08
C PRO A 181 3.57 -12.98 -6.43
N LEU A 182 2.27 -13.16 -6.16
CA LEU A 182 1.50 -14.37 -6.46
C LEU A 182 0.61 -14.21 -7.71
N GLY A 183 0.82 -13.15 -8.51
CA GLY A 183 0.02 -12.87 -9.70
C GLY A 183 0.06 -14.02 -10.72
N THR A 184 -1.11 -14.59 -11.02
CA THR A 184 -1.32 -15.68 -11.97
C THR A 184 -1.30 -15.23 -13.43
N ASN A 185 -1.53 -13.94 -13.71
CA ASN A 185 -1.54 -13.33 -15.06
C ASN A 185 -2.56 -14.02 -15.99
N VAL A 186 -3.82 -14.08 -15.56
CA VAL A 186 -4.91 -14.64 -16.38
C VAL A 186 -5.06 -13.78 -17.64
N GLY A 187 -5.06 -14.45 -18.81
CA GLY A 187 -5.05 -13.85 -20.15
C GLY A 187 -3.65 -13.69 -20.78
N SER A 188 -2.56 -13.77 -20.01
CA SER A 188 -1.20 -13.49 -20.52
C SER A 188 -0.63 -14.50 -21.51
N MET A 189 -1.38 -15.56 -21.85
CA MET A 189 -1.05 -16.50 -22.93
C MET A 189 -1.51 -15.99 -24.30
N THR A 190 -2.37 -14.97 -24.31
CA THR A 190 -2.97 -14.32 -25.48
C THR A 190 -2.82 -12.80 -25.35
N PRO A 191 -1.58 -12.26 -25.30
CA PRO A 191 -1.29 -10.87 -24.94
C PRO A 191 -1.89 -9.81 -25.89
N ASP A 192 -2.38 -10.23 -27.06
CA ASP A 192 -3.04 -9.36 -28.04
C ASP A 192 -4.59 -9.39 -27.90
N ASN A 193 -5.13 -10.04 -26.86
CA ASN A 193 -6.56 -10.16 -26.60
C ASN A 193 -6.95 -9.67 -25.20
N LYS A 194 -7.08 -8.34 -25.03
CA LYS A 194 -7.50 -7.72 -23.75
C LYS A 194 -8.90 -8.10 -23.21
N ASN A 195 -9.60 -9.03 -23.86
CA ASN A 195 -10.94 -9.48 -23.47
C ASN A 195 -10.94 -10.69 -22.50
N ASP A 196 -9.86 -11.47 -22.44
CA ASP A 196 -9.71 -12.56 -21.45
C ASP A 196 -8.74 -12.25 -20.30
N ASP A 197 -8.23 -11.02 -20.26
CA ASP A 197 -7.36 -10.50 -19.21
C ASP A 197 -8.11 -10.13 -17.92
N ASP A 198 -7.67 -10.68 -16.78
CA ASP A 198 -8.06 -10.21 -15.45
C ASP A 198 -6.93 -9.36 -14.85
N VAL A 199 -7.08 -8.03 -14.97
CA VAL A 199 -6.07 -7.01 -14.64
C VAL A 199 -5.40 -7.25 -13.29
N PHE A 200 -6.15 -7.54 -12.23
CA PHE A 200 -5.58 -7.64 -10.88
C PHE A 200 -4.97 -9.01 -10.56
N THR A 201 -5.04 -9.95 -11.52
CA THR A 201 -4.26 -11.20 -11.46
C THR A 201 -2.84 -11.04 -11.99
N TYR A 202 -2.54 -9.96 -12.73
CA TYR A 202 -1.19 -9.69 -13.22
C TYR A 202 -0.22 -9.36 -12.09
N LYS A 203 1.06 -9.71 -12.29
CA LYS A 203 2.13 -9.44 -11.31
C LYS A 203 2.37 -7.96 -11.07
N TYR A 204 2.18 -7.13 -12.07
CA TYR A 204 2.33 -5.68 -11.97
C TYR A 204 1.11 -4.98 -12.57
N VAL A 205 0.57 -4.01 -11.85
CA VAL A 205 -0.50 -3.12 -12.31
C VAL A 205 -0.05 -1.68 -12.06
N MET A 206 0.00 -0.88 -13.11
CA MET A 206 0.41 0.52 -13.07
C MET A 206 -0.80 1.42 -13.29
N TYR A 207 -1.01 2.34 -12.36
CA TYR A 207 -1.77 3.55 -12.61
C TYR A 207 -0.79 4.58 -13.15
N TYR A 208 -1.13 5.25 -14.24
CA TYR A 208 -0.23 6.18 -14.93
C TYR A 208 -0.96 7.46 -15.34
N ASP A 209 -0.22 8.55 -15.43
CA ASP A 209 -0.76 9.88 -15.73
C ASP A 209 -0.80 10.06 -17.25
N SER A 210 -2.00 10.05 -17.82
CA SER A 210 -2.29 10.20 -19.25
C SER A 210 -2.92 11.56 -19.51
N SER A 211 -2.56 12.22 -20.61
CA SER A 211 -3.05 13.56 -20.94
C SER A 211 -3.71 13.62 -22.32
N SER A 212 -4.79 14.40 -22.39
CA SER A 212 -5.43 14.84 -23.63
C SER A 212 -5.17 16.31 -23.96
N GLU A 213 -4.37 17.01 -23.16
CA GLU A 213 -4.09 18.44 -23.29
C GLU A 213 -5.35 19.34 -23.33
N GLY A 214 -6.43 18.93 -22.66
CA GLY A 214 -7.71 19.64 -22.66
C GLY A 214 -8.59 19.35 -23.88
N THR A 215 -8.16 18.44 -24.77
CA THR A 215 -8.84 18.17 -26.05
C THR A 215 -9.78 16.96 -26.03
N SER A 216 -9.86 16.22 -24.92
CA SER A 216 -10.85 15.16 -24.72
C SER A 216 -12.29 15.70 -24.78
N PRO A 217 -13.31 14.83 -24.98
CA PRO A 217 -14.72 15.23 -24.91
C PRO A 217 -15.14 15.76 -23.53
N SER A 218 -14.41 15.41 -22.48
CA SER A 218 -14.59 15.94 -21.12
C SER A 218 -13.81 17.25 -20.89
N HIS A 219 -13.04 17.70 -21.89
CA HIS A 219 -12.14 18.85 -21.84
C HIS A 219 -11.11 18.79 -20.69
N THR A 220 -10.64 17.60 -20.36
CA THR A 220 -9.70 17.32 -19.24
C THR A 220 -8.24 17.39 -19.69
N ASN A 221 -7.33 17.80 -18.82
CA ASN A 221 -5.91 17.88 -19.13
C ASN A 221 -5.22 16.55 -18.82
N GLU A 222 -4.93 16.27 -17.55
CA GLU A 222 -4.29 15.02 -17.09
C GLU A 222 -5.29 14.18 -16.26
N ASP A 223 -5.47 12.93 -16.66
CA ASP A 223 -6.36 11.93 -16.06
C ASP A 223 -5.58 10.65 -15.71
N THR A 224 -6.08 9.82 -14.79
CA THR A 224 -5.39 8.59 -14.38
C THR A 224 -5.87 7.39 -15.19
N SER A 225 -4.92 6.75 -15.87
CA SER A 225 -5.13 5.53 -16.66
C SER A 225 -4.52 4.30 -16.01
N LEU A 226 -4.86 3.11 -16.52
CA LEU A 226 -4.50 1.82 -15.94
C LEU A 226 -3.83 0.90 -16.98
N ALA A 227 -2.78 0.21 -16.58
CA ALA A 227 -2.06 -0.78 -17.39
C ALA A 227 -1.60 -1.96 -16.53
N TYR A 228 -1.34 -3.11 -17.16
CA TYR A 228 -0.89 -4.34 -16.49
C TYR A 228 0.30 -4.99 -17.21
N SER A 229 1.08 -5.78 -16.48
CA SER A 229 2.30 -6.42 -16.96
C SER A 229 2.67 -7.67 -16.16
N VAL A 230 3.26 -8.65 -16.86
CA VAL A 230 3.84 -9.86 -16.24
C VAL A 230 5.23 -9.59 -15.65
N ASN A 231 5.99 -8.65 -16.23
CA ASN A 231 7.42 -8.46 -15.95
C ASN A 231 7.79 -7.06 -15.44
N GLY A 232 6.92 -6.07 -15.65
CA GLY A 232 7.16 -4.66 -15.30
C GLY A 232 7.84 -3.83 -16.40
N ILE A 233 8.14 -4.42 -17.56
CA ILE A 233 8.83 -3.78 -18.68
C ILE A 233 7.88 -3.61 -19.88
N TYR A 234 7.16 -4.66 -20.27
CA TYR A 234 6.15 -4.61 -21.33
C TYR A 234 4.76 -4.45 -20.72
N TRP A 235 4.02 -3.42 -21.11
CA TRP A 235 2.74 -3.05 -20.52
C TRP A 235 1.62 -3.04 -21.55
N ILE A 236 0.44 -3.48 -21.12
CA ILE A 236 -0.80 -3.46 -21.89
C ILE A 236 -1.77 -2.49 -21.22
N ARG A 237 -2.34 -1.57 -22.00
CA ARG A 237 -3.34 -0.58 -21.53
C ARG A 237 -4.68 -1.25 -21.25
N TYR A 238 -5.32 -0.88 -20.14
CA TYR A 238 -6.69 -1.27 -19.83
C TYR A 238 -7.72 -0.30 -20.44
N GLY A 239 -8.86 -0.84 -20.87
CA GLY A 239 -10.01 -0.07 -21.36
C GLY A 239 -9.74 0.73 -22.64
N ASP A 240 -10.57 1.74 -22.89
CA ASP A 240 -10.46 2.72 -24.00
C ASP A 240 -10.62 4.18 -23.51
N LYS A 241 -10.56 4.38 -22.18
CA LYS A 241 -10.62 5.67 -21.47
C LYS A 241 -9.82 5.56 -20.16
N PRO A 242 -9.41 6.68 -19.53
CA PRO A 242 -8.83 6.68 -18.19
C PRO A 242 -9.81 6.12 -17.15
N VAL A 243 -9.29 5.51 -16.08
CA VAL A 243 -10.09 4.92 -14.99
C VAL A 243 -10.52 5.96 -13.95
N LEU A 244 -9.78 7.06 -13.84
CA LEU A 244 -10.17 8.25 -13.07
C LEU A 244 -10.09 9.45 -14.01
N ILE A 245 -11.25 10.03 -14.33
CA ILE A 245 -11.37 11.22 -15.17
C ILE A 245 -11.70 12.42 -14.28
N SER A 246 -11.02 13.54 -14.54
CA SER A 246 -11.27 14.86 -13.95
C SER A 246 -12.72 15.26 -14.24
N SER A 247 -13.37 16.07 -13.40
CA SER A 247 -14.83 16.22 -13.55
C SER A 247 -15.28 16.96 -14.83
N GLY A 248 -14.36 17.63 -15.53
CA GLY A 248 -14.62 18.46 -16.72
C GLY A 248 -15.31 19.79 -16.41
N ASN A 249 -15.83 19.95 -15.20
CA ASN A 249 -16.48 21.16 -14.72
C ASN A 249 -15.46 22.08 -14.04
N SER A 250 -15.10 23.20 -14.66
CA SER A 250 -14.14 24.17 -14.10
C SER A 250 -14.61 24.87 -12.82
N THR A 251 -15.86 24.70 -12.40
CA THR A 251 -16.36 25.18 -11.09
C THR A 251 -16.11 24.20 -9.95
N GLU A 252 -15.75 22.94 -10.24
CA GLU A 252 -15.29 21.94 -9.27
C GLU A 252 -13.76 21.97 -9.16
N TRP A 253 -13.22 21.60 -7.99
CA TRP A 253 -11.80 21.75 -7.68
C TRP A 253 -10.88 20.82 -8.48
N ASP A 254 -11.38 19.69 -8.98
CA ASP A 254 -10.67 18.73 -9.84
C ASP A 254 -11.19 18.73 -11.29
N GLY A 255 -11.68 19.88 -11.75
CA GLY A 255 -12.32 20.01 -13.06
C GLY A 255 -11.43 19.75 -14.29
N LYS A 256 -10.10 19.73 -14.14
CA LYS A 256 -9.14 19.59 -15.25
C LYS A 256 -8.03 18.56 -15.02
N TYR A 257 -7.72 18.24 -13.78
CA TYR A 257 -6.62 17.37 -13.38
C TYR A 257 -7.10 16.35 -12.35
N SER A 258 -6.81 15.07 -12.58
CA SER A 258 -6.95 13.98 -11.61
C SER A 258 -5.86 12.94 -11.86
N TYR A 259 -4.69 13.15 -11.25
CA TYR A 259 -3.42 12.51 -11.59
C TYR A 259 -2.57 12.28 -10.33
N LYS A 260 -1.38 11.68 -10.49
CA LYS A 260 -0.47 11.27 -9.41
C LYS A 260 -1.22 10.64 -8.22
N VAL A 261 -1.71 9.44 -8.42
CA VAL A 261 -2.52 8.70 -7.45
C VAL A 261 -1.69 7.89 -6.47
N SER A 262 -2.34 7.49 -5.38
CA SER A 262 -1.86 6.43 -4.48
C SER A 262 -3.03 5.63 -3.94
N ILE A 263 -2.87 4.31 -3.88
CA ILE A 263 -3.98 3.38 -3.69
C ILE A 263 -3.65 2.39 -2.58
N VAL A 264 -4.58 2.20 -1.65
CA VAL A 264 -4.53 1.15 -0.64
C VAL A 264 -5.83 0.35 -0.65
N LYS A 265 -5.81 -0.87 -0.10
CA LYS A 265 -7.01 -1.71 0.05
C LYS A 265 -7.33 -1.92 1.53
N VAL A 266 -8.49 -1.43 1.96
CA VAL A 266 -9.02 -1.61 3.31
C VAL A 266 -10.14 -2.64 3.25
N GLY A 267 -9.84 -3.86 3.72
CA GLY A 267 -10.74 -4.99 3.57
C GLY A 267 -11.07 -5.27 2.10
N ASN A 268 -12.32 -5.05 1.71
CA ASN A 268 -12.79 -5.29 0.34
C ASN A 268 -12.95 -4.01 -0.50
N ILE A 269 -12.55 -2.84 0.02
CA ILE A 269 -12.65 -1.55 -0.69
C ILE A 269 -11.24 -1.05 -1.00
N TYR A 270 -11.03 -0.65 -2.25
CA TYR A 270 -9.88 0.15 -2.66
C TYR A 270 -10.18 1.62 -2.36
N HIS A 271 -9.21 2.29 -1.77
CA HIS A 271 -9.21 3.73 -1.53
C HIS A 271 -8.07 4.34 -2.34
N LEU A 272 -8.38 5.41 -3.08
CA LEU A 272 -7.46 6.12 -3.95
C LEU A 272 -7.41 7.59 -3.52
N TRP A 273 -6.20 8.11 -3.35
CA TRP A 273 -5.96 9.55 -3.23
C TRP A 273 -5.29 10.05 -4.49
N TYR A 274 -5.66 11.23 -4.96
CA TYR A 274 -5.18 11.81 -6.21
C TYR A 274 -4.87 13.29 -6.07
N SER A 275 -3.95 13.80 -6.89
CA SER A 275 -3.74 15.22 -7.08
C SER A 275 -4.81 15.77 -8.02
N GLY A 276 -5.41 16.90 -7.68
CA GLY A 276 -6.42 17.53 -8.53
C GLY A 276 -6.34 19.04 -8.59
N ALA A 277 -6.87 19.58 -9.69
CA ALA A 277 -7.00 21.01 -9.95
C ALA A 277 -8.01 21.30 -11.07
N ASN A 278 -8.51 22.53 -11.09
CA ASN A 278 -9.51 22.99 -12.07
C ASN A 278 -8.94 23.81 -13.24
N GLY A 279 -7.62 23.94 -13.36
CA GLY A 279 -6.98 24.72 -14.43
C GLY A 279 -7.10 26.23 -14.24
N LEU A 280 -7.24 26.72 -13.00
CA LEU A 280 -7.33 28.14 -12.67
C LEU A 280 -6.33 28.53 -11.55
N GLY A 281 -6.02 29.82 -11.46
CA GLY A 281 -5.14 30.37 -10.41
C GLY A 281 -3.64 30.11 -10.62
N SER A 282 -2.83 30.45 -9.62
CA SER A 282 -1.38 30.16 -9.60
C SER A 282 -1.07 28.68 -9.34
N GLU A 283 -2.06 27.97 -8.83
CA GLU A 283 -2.06 26.55 -8.45
C GLU A 283 -2.56 25.67 -9.61
N TYR A 284 -2.57 26.19 -10.85
CA TYR A 284 -3.21 25.68 -12.08
C TYR A 284 -3.45 24.15 -12.18
N TYR A 285 -2.44 23.34 -11.86
CA TYR A 285 -2.45 21.87 -11.97
C TYR A 285 -2.31 21.13 -10.62
N ALA A 286 -2.26 21.81 -9.48
CA ALA A 286 -1.93 21.21 -8.18
C ALA A 286 -2.61 21.93 -6.99
N GLN A 287 -3.96 21.98 -7.00
CA GLN A 287 -4.76 22.69 -6.02
C GLN A 287 -4.98 21.87 -4.74
N GLY A 288 -5.27 20.57 -4.86
CA GLY A 288 -5.56 19.73 -3.70
C GLY A 288 -5.34 18.24 -3.89
N ILE A 289 -5.63 17.51 -2.82
CA ILE A 289 -5.61 16.05 -2.74
C ILE A 289 -7.05 15.57 -2.56
N GLY A 290 -7.55 14.79 -3.51
CA GLY A 290 -8.88 14.19 -3.47
C GLY A 290 -8.86 12.77 -2.94
N HIS A 291 -10.05 12.19 -2.72
CA HIS A 291 -10.25 10.79 -2.37
C HIS A 291 -11.34 10.16 -3.24
N ALA A 292 -11.21 8.87 -3.53
CA ALA A 292 -12.18 8.07 -4.24
C ALA A 292 -12.17 6.62 -3.73
N THR A 293 -13.31 5.93 -3.83
CA THR A 293 -13.45 4.52 -3.44
C THR A 293 -13.85 3.64 -4.61
N SER A 294 -13.42 2.37 -4.58
CA SER A 294 -13.79 1.37 -5.58
C SER A 294 -13.87 -0.04 -4.97
N LYS A 295 -14.69 -0.91 -5.58
CA LYS A 295 -14.74 -2.35 -5.23
C LYS A 295 -13.81 -3.20 -6.10
N ASP A 296 -13.49 -2.72 -7.29
CA ASP A 296 -12.74 -3.44 -8.32
C ASP A 296 -11.41 -2.76 -8.70
N GLY A 297 -11.15 -1.53 -8.25
CA GLY A 297 -9.96 -0.75 -8.60
C GLY A 297 -10.04 -0.07 -9.97
N ILE A 298 -11.15 -0.22 -10.69
CA ILE A 298 -11.35 0.31 -12.05
C ILE A 298 -12.46 1.37 -12.05
N ASN A 299 -13.58 1.09 -11.40
CA ASN A 299 -14.73 1.97 -11.32
C ASN A 299 -14.69 2.74 -10.01
N TRP A 300 -14.39 4.05 -10.09
CA TRP A 300 -14.14 4.90 -8.92
C TRP A 300 -15.31 5.85 -8.63
N ALA A 301 -15.74 5.88 -7.39
CA ALA A 301 -16.66 6.90 -6.85
C ALA A 301 -15.82 7.96 -6.11
N LYS A 302 -15.70 9.16 -6.69
CA LYS A 302 -14.98 10.30 -6.10
C LYS A 302 -15.82 10.96 -4.99
N ASP A 303 -15.17 11.37 -3.92
CA ASP A 303 -15.78 12.28 -2.94
C ASP A 303 -15.80 13.71 -3.51
N SER A 304 -16.82 14.49 -3.16
CA SER A 304 -17.03 15.83 -3.72
C SER A 304 -16.05 16.88 -3.23
N ASN A 305 -15.46 16.67 -2.05
CA ASN A 305 -14.54 17.60 -1.40
C ASN A 305 -13.12 17.02 -1.39
N PRO A 306 -12.09 17.84 -1.56
CA PRO A 306 -10.71 17.41 -1.34
C PRO A 306 -10.47 17.10 0.14
N VAL A 307 -9.55 16.17 0.41
CA VAL A 307 -9.00 15.88 1.74
C VAL A 307 -8.17 17.06 2.25
N PHE A 308 -7.33 17.63 1.36
CA PHE A 308 -6.52 18.83 1.61
C PHE A 308 -6.52 19.73 0.39
N HIS A 309 -6.54 21.04 0.58
CA HIS A 309 -6.53 22.02 -0.52
C HIS A 309 -5.62 23.22 -0.22
N SER A 310 -5.05 23.83 -1.25
CA SER A 310 -4.08 24.94 -1.11
C SER A 310 -4.65 26.19 -0.41
N ASN A 311 -5.98 26.34 -0.39
CA ASN A 311 -6.67 27.45 0.29
C ASN A 311 -7.06 27.16 1.75
N ASP A 312 -6.67 26.02 2.34
CA ASP A 312 -6.94 25.67 3.76
C ASP A 312 -6.30 26.64 4.79
N GLY A 313 -5.54 27.64 4.33
CA GLY A 313 -4.79 28.57 5.17
C GLY A 313 -3.43 28.05 5.66
N ILE A 314 -3.04 26.84 5.27
CA ILE A 314 -1.81 26.18 5.70
C ILE A 314 -0.60 26.69 4.89
N LEU A 315 0.23 27.52 5.52
CA LEU A 315 1.26 28.33 4.86
C LEU A 315 2.31 27.56 4.06
N TRP A 316 2.71 26.36 4.51
CA TRP A 316 3.79 25.59 3.86
C TRP A 316 3.35 24.94 2.52
N ARG A 317 2.03 24.79 2.31
CA ARG A 317 1.42 24.16 1.13
C ARG A 317 0.39 25.04 0.40
N ASN A 318 0.41 26.35 0.68
CA ASN A 318 -0.56 27.30 0.14
C ASN A 318 -0.39 27.61 -1.36
N GLY A 319 0.77 27.30 -1.94
CA GLY A 319 1.06 27.51 -3.37
C GLY A 319 0.91 26.24 -4.23
N ARG A 320 0.88 25.04 -3.62
CA ARG A 320 0.45 23.73 -4.15
C ARG A 320 0.24 22.74 -2.99
N THR A 321 -0.76 21.87 -3.09
CA THR A 321 -1.00 20.72 -2.21
C THR A 321 -1.29 19.50 -3.09
N TYR A 322 -0.35 18.56 -3.22
CA TYR A 322 -0.40 17.53 -4.29
C TYR A 322 0.55 16.34 -4.08
N THR A 323 0.52 15.37 -4.99
CA THR A 323 1.30 14.11 -4.98
C THR A 323 1.16 13.29 -3.70
N PRO A 324 -0.07 12.86 -3.34
CA PRO A 324 -0.25 11.99 -2.20
C PRO A 324 0.42 10.64 -2.44
N LEU A 325 1.10 10.13 -1.43
CA LEU A 325 1.43 8.73 -1.32
C LEU A 325 1.00 8.20 0.04
N VAL A 326 0.08 7.24 0.02
CA VAL A 326 -0.53 6.64 1.19
C VAL A 326 -0.03 5.21 1.35
N LEU A 327 0.39 4.88 2.57
CA LEU A 327 0.61 3.52 3.02
C LEU A 327 -0.46 3.14 4.03
N TYR A 328 -0.84 1.86 4.01
CA TYR A 328 -1.75 1.25 4.96
C TYR A 328 -1.12 -0.03 5.49
N ASP A 329 -1.06 -0.18 6.81
CA ASP A 329 -0.72 -1.44 7.48
C ASP A 329 -1.76 -1.69 8.58
N PRO A 330 -2.61 -2.74 8.48
CA PRO A 330 -3.61 -3.03 9.51
C PRO A 330 -3.02 -3.22 10.91
N ASN A 331 -1.72 -3.53 11.02
CA ASN A 331 -1.01 -3.73 12.28
C ASN A 331 -0.43 -2.45 12.88
N GLY A 332 -0.48 -1.30 12.19
CA GLY A 332 -0.03 -0.02 12.76
C GLY A 332 1.46 0.27 12.62
N PHE A 333 2.10 -0.28 11.58
CA PHE A 333 3.49 -0.06 11.21
C PHE A 333 4.47 -0.37 12.36
N GLU A 334 5.49 0.46 12.55
CA GLU A 334 6.48 0.33 13.62
C GLU A 334 5.91 0.50 15.04
N THR A 335 4.69 1.04 15.17
CA THR A 335 4.06 1.32 16.48
C THR A 335 3.26 0.15 17.02
N GLY A 336 2.85 -0.79 16.16
CA GLY A 336 1.89 -1.86 16.51
C GLY A 336 0.47 -1.35 16.82
N SER A 337 0.14 -0.11 16.47
CA SER A 337 -1.10 0.58 16.84
C SER A 337 -1.43 1.74 15.89
N CYS A 338 -2.45 2.55 16.19
CA CYS A 338 -2.69 3.78 15.44
C CYS A 338 -1.48 4.75 15.50
N PRO A 339 -1.14 5.45 14.40
CA PRO A 339 -1.84 5.45 13.11
C PRO A 339 -1.53 4.22 12.24
N ASN A 340 -2.57 3.64 11.65
CA ASN A 340 -2.47 2.51 10.73
C ASN A 340 -2.61 2.91 9.25
N LEU A 341 -2.83 4.21 9.00
CA LEU A 341 -2.80 4.84 7.68
C LEU A 341 -1.85 6.06 7.75
N LYS A 342 -0.90 6.16 6.82
CA LYS A 342 0.12 7.21 6.77
C LYS A 342 0.21 7.78 5.36
N MET A 343 0.18 9.11 5.22
CA MET A 343 0.32 9.84 3.95
C MET A 343 1.53 10.75 3.98
N TRP A 344 2.33 10.72 2.90
CA TRP A 344 3.34 11.72 2.59
C TRP A 344 2.93 12.44 1.31
N PHE A 345 3.07 13.77 1.27
CA PHE A 345 2.61 14.56 0.13
C PHE A 345 3.43 15.84 -0.04
N THR A 346 3.48 16.35 -1.26
CA THR A 346 4.22 17.58 -1.57
C THR A 346 3.37 18.81 -1.26
N GLY A 347 3.95 19.75 -0.53
CA GLY A 347 3.49 21.13 -0.45
C GLY A 347 4.47 22.09 -1.13
N LYS A 348 3.96 23.24 -1.56
CA LYS A 348 4.77 24.35 -2.06
C LYS A 348 4.38 25.65 -1.35
N SER A 349 5.39 26.42 -0.95
CA SER A 349 5.25 27.81 -0.51
C SER A 349 6.36 28.66 -1.13
N GLY A 350 6.01 29.78 -1.77
CA GLY A 350 6.96 30.55 -2.55
C GLY A 350 7.64 29.70 -3.64
N SER A 351 8.97 29.58 -3.57
CA SER A 351 9.80 28.72 -4.44
C SER A 351 10.09 27.33 -3.88
N ASN A 352 9.75 27.08 -2.61
CA ASN A 352 10.18 25.91 -1.86
C ASN A 352 9.17 24.77 -2.06
N TYR A 353 9.68 23.54 -2.14
CA TYR A 353 8.90 22.31 -2.30
C TYR A 353 9.38 21.33 -1.25
N THR A 354 8.45 20.87 -0.41
CA THR A 354 8.74 20.10 0.79
C THR A 354 7.71 18.99 0.95
N ILE A 355 8.05 17.97 1.74
CA ILE A 355 7.14 16.85 2.02
C ILE A 355 6.51 17.03 3.40
N GLY A 356 5.19 17.04 3.44
CA GLY A 356 4.40 16.95 4.65
C GLY A 356 3.94 15.53 4.93
N TYR A 357 3.46 15.34 6.16
CA TYR A 357 2.92 14.10 6.67
C TYR A 357 1.48 14.33 7.16
N ALA A 358 0.62 13.35 6.91
CA ALA A 358 -0.68 13.23 7.52
C ALA A 358 -0.92 11.77 7.91
N ASN A 359 -1.78 11.53 8.89
CA ASN A 359 -2.03 10.19 9.41
C ASN A 359 -3.50 9.97 9.73
N GLY A 360 -3.92 8.70 9.78
CA GLY A 360 -5.32 8.33 10.01
C GLY A 360 -5.46 7.02 10.78
N CYS A 361 -6.65 6.83 11.33
CA CYS A 361 -7.06 5.64 12.06
C CYS A 361 -8.23 4.96 11.35
N VAL A 362 -7.97 3.81 10.76
CA VAL A 362 -8.96 2.99 10.07
C VAL A 362 -9.34 1.81 10.97
N GLU A 363 -10.51 1.93 11.62
CA GLU A 363 -11.14 0.83 12.36
C GLU A 363 -11.56 -0.30 11.40
N THR A 364 -10.68 -1.25 11.13
CA THR A 364 -11.05 -2.43 10.34
C THR A 364 -12.21 -3.18 10.98
N GLN A 365 -13.03 -3.90 10.21
CA GLN A 365 -14.10 -4.71 10.82
C GLN A 365 -13.56 -5.75 11.82
N THR A 366 -12.27 -6.11 11.80
CA THR A 366 -11.57 -6.88 12.83
C THR A 366 -11.54 -6.23 14.22
N SER A 367 -11.69 -4.89 14.36
CA SER A 367 -11.85 -4.22 15.66
C SER A 367 -13.28 -4.24 16.20
N LYS A 368 -14.28 -4.61 15.37
CA LYS A 368 -15.70 -4.74 15.76
C LYS A 368 -16.27 -6.16 15.60
N LYS A 369 -15.59 -7.05 14.89
CA LYS A 369 -15.92 -8.48 14.78
C LYS A 369 -15.17 -9.27 15.84
N LYS A 370 -15.94 -9.74 16.82
CA LYS A 370 -15.74 -11.07 17.41
C LYS A 370 -15.49 -12.06 16.27
N LEU A 371 -14.25 -12.56 16.12
CA LEU A 371 -13.85 -13.29 14.91
C LEU A 371 -14.75 -14.53 14.67
N MET A 372 -15.18 -14.67 13.43
CA MET A 372 -15.79 -15.90 12.88
C MET A 372 -14.80 -16.44 11.84
N PRO A 373 -14.21 -17.63 12.02
CA PRO A 373 -13.10 -18.12 11.19
C PRO A 373 -13.55 -18.95 9.98
N THR A 374 -12.89 -18.76 8.83
CA THR A 374 -12.92 -19.64 7.62
C THR A 374 -11.64 -19.34 6.80
N ILE A 375 -10.59 -20.18 6.85
CA ILE A 375 -10.18 -21.21 5.84
C ILE A 375 -9.85 -20.58 4.46
N LEU A 376 -8.65 -20.64 3.84
CA LEU A 376 -7.33 -21.33 4.04
C LEU A 376 -6.17 -20.31 3.76
N TYR A 377 -4.85 -20.54 3.85
CA TYR A 377 -3.90 -21.65 3.57
C TYR A 377 -2.88 -21.85 4.71
N ASN A 378 -2.16 -22.99 4.73
CA ASN A 378 -1.38 -23.54 5.86
C ASN A 378 -0.16 -22.73 6.38
N VAL A 379 -0.40 -21.57 7.00
CA VAL A 379 0.42 -21.04 8.12
C VAL A 379 -0.56 -20.43 9.13
N GLN A 380 -0.82 -21.13 10.24
CA GLN A 380 -1.70 -20.63 11.29
C GLN A 380 -0.86 -19.84 12.32
N LEU A 381 -0.92 -18.51 12.24
CA LEU A 381 -0.42 -17.62 13.28
C LEU A 381 -1.30 -17.77 14.52
N ILE A 382 -0.68 -18.06 15.68
CA ILE A 382 -1.39 -18.19 16.94
C ILE A 382 -0.66 -17.36 17.99
N ASP A 383 -1.33 -16.32 18.47
CA ASP A 383 -0.92 -15.60 19.68
C ASP A 383 -1.26 -16.45 20.89
N VAL A 384 -0.24 -17.01 21.56
CA VAL A 384 -0.45 -17.90 22.70
C VAL A 384 0.00 -17.26 24.02
N PHE A 385 0.83 -16.21 24.05
CA PHE A 385 1.38 -15.68 25.31
C PHE A 385 1.36 -14.15 25.48
N THR A 386 0.87 -13.71 26.65
CA THR A 386 0.78 -12.31 27.11
C THR A 386 1.40 -12.16 28.52
N PRO A 387 2.74 -12.22 28.65
CA PRO A 387 3.40 -12.22 29.95
C PRO A 387 3.13 -10.92 30.75
N SER A 388 2.60 -11.09 31.97
CA SER A 388 2.18 -9.98 32.81
C SER A 388 3.23 -9.57 33.85
N SER A 389 3.65 -8.30 33.81
CA SER A 389 4.06 -7.60 35.04
C SER A 389 3.58 -6.14 35.01
N ASN A 390 2.78 -5.78 36.02
CA ASN A 390 2.27 -4.45 36.39
C ASN A 390 1.06 -3.86 35.62
N ILE A 391 -0.13 -4.27 36.07
CA ILE A 391 -1.42 -3.53 36.18
C ILE A 391 -1.92 -2.68 34.98
N HIS A 392 -2.80 -3.25 34.15
CA HIS A 392 -4.25 -2.96 34.17
C HIS A 392 -4.97 -3.92 33.19
N TYR A 393 -6.14 -4.44 33.57
CA TYR A 393 -6.87 -5.44 32.78
C TYR A 393 -8.13 -4.84 32.14
N ILE A 394 -8.26 -5.01 30.82
CA ILE A 394 -9.55 -5.15 30.12
C ILE A 394 -9.40 -6.35 29.16
N ALA A 395 -10.41 -7.20 29.12
CA ALA A 395 -10.37 -8.51 28.47
C ALA A 395 -10.34 -8.43 26.93
N GLY A 396 -9.61 -9.37 26.29
CA GLY A 396 -9.62 -9.48 24.82
C GLY A 396 -8.43 -10.22 24.21
N GLY A 397 -8.10 -11.42 24.71
CA GLY A 397 -7.18 -12.35 24.04
C GLY A 397 -7.89 -13.68 23.82
N GLY A 398 -8.35 -13.94 22.60
CA GLY A 398 -9.05 -15.18 22.27
C GLY A 398 -8.06 -16.30 22.00
N PHE A 399 -8.15 -17.39 22.75
CA PHE A 399 -7.49 -18.65 22.38
C PHE A 399 -7.92 -19.08 20.96
N ALA A 400 -6.98 -19.60 20.19
CA ALA A 400 -7.34 -20.37 18.99
C ALA A 400 -7.86 -21.75 19.41
N GLN A 401 -9.17 -21.94 19.38
CA GLN A 401 -9.76 -23.28 19.25
C GLN A 401 -9.78 -23.66 17.76
N GLY A 402 -9.35 -24.88 17.44
CA GLY A 402 -9.44 -25.44 16.09
C GLY A 402 -8.23 -25.18 15.20
N VAL A 403 -7.02 -25.33 15.75
CA VAL A 403 -5.82 -25.54 14.90
C VAL A 403 -5.94 -26.90 14.22
N ILE A 404 -5.74 -27.00 12.90
CA ILE A 404 -5.74 -28.28 12.20
C ILE A 404 -4.29 -28.65 11.85
N ILE A 405 -3.85 -29.81 12.32
CA ILE A 405 -2.53 -30.39 12.07
C ILE A 405 -2.71 -31.58 11.14
N SER A 406 -1.88 -31.73 10.10
CA SER A 406 -1.98 -32.82 9.14
C SER A 406 -0.89 -33.88 9.37
N ARG A 407 -1.27 -35.16 9.44
CA ARG A 407 -0.32 -36.24 9.78
C ARG A 407 0.81 -36.49 8.77
N ASN A 408 0.60 -36.12 7.51
CA ASN A 408 1.50 -36.44 6.39
C ASN A 408 2.32 -35.23 5.89
N LEU A 409 2.33 -34.12 6.63
CA LEU A 409 3.01 -32.89 6.28
C LEU A 409 3.89 -32.39 7.42
N GLU A 410 4.88 -31.56 7.07
CA GLU A 410 5.67 -30.82 8.05
C GLU A 410 4.85 -29.64 8.58
N ASN A 411 4.32 -29.75 9.80
CA ASN A 411 3.50 -28.68 10.39
C ASN A 411 4.42 -27.69 11.11
N ILE A 412 4.61 -26.51 10.54
CA ILE A 412 5.37 -25.41 11.14
C ILE A 412 4.40 -24.28 11.47
N ILE A 413 4.31 -23.91 12.74
CA ILE A 413 3.52 -22.77 13.23
C ILE A 413 4.46 -21.68 13.78
N GLN A 414 4.01 -20.43 13.74
CA GLN A 414 4.71 -19.29 14.35
C GLN A 414 3.96 -18.91 15.63
N MET A 415 4.62 -19.05 16.78
CA MET A 415 4.04 -18.73 18.09
C MET A 415 4.58 -17.39 18.60
N GLY A 416 3.68 -16.42 18.74
CA GLY A 416 4.01 -15.08 19.23
C GLY A 416 4.16 -15.02 20.75
N VAL A 417 5.23 -14.37 21.22
CA VAL A 417 5.44 -13.99 22.62
C VAL A 417 5.60 -12.47 22.69
N GLN A 418 4.61 -11.79 23.30
CA GLN A 418 4.55 -10.33 23.30
C GLN A 418 5.07 -9.71 24.60
N ASN A 419 6.13 -8.89 24.51
CA ASN A 419 6.56 -8.05 25.63
C ASN A 419 5.82 -6.70 25.58
N ARG A 420 4.80 -6.53 26.43
CA ARG A 420 4.08 -5.26 26.62
C ARG A 420 4.75 -4.30 27.60
N GLY A 421 5.83 -4.73 28.27
CA GLY A 421 6.56 -3.93 29.25
C GLY A 421 7.42 -2.84 28.64
N ILE A 422 7.93 -1.95 29.50
CA ILE A 422 8.88 -0.88 29.14
C ILE A 422 10.35 -1.32 29.20
N LEU A 423 10.63 -2.53 29.71
CA LEU A 423 11.97 -3.11 29.81
C LEU A 423 12.12 -4.29 28.86
N LYS A 424 13.34 -4.48 28.35
CA LYS A 424 13.69 -5.61 27.49
C LYS A 424 13.68 -6.90 28.30
N ALA A 425 12.90 -7.88 27.86
CA ALA A 425 12.95 -9.24 28.40
C ALA A 425 14.16 -9.96 27.79
N LYS A 426 15.02 -10.55 28.64
CA LYS A 426 16.25 -11.23 28.23
C LYS A 426 16.17 -12.73 28.43
N ASP A 427 16.81 -13.46 27.53
CA ASP A 427 16.89 -14.93 27.55
C ASP A 427 15.51 -15.59 27.74
N VAL A 428 14.48 -15.04 27.08
CA VAL A 428 13.13 -15.62 27.10
C VAL A 428 13.18 -16.93 26.32
N THR A 429 12.51 -17.95 26.83
CA THR A 429 12.40 -19.28 26.23
C THR A 429 10.93 -19.59 25.96
N LEU A 430 10.66 -20.35 24.91
CA LEU A 430 9.38 -21.02 24.69
C LEU A 430 9.63 -22.53 24.77
N SER A 431 8.86 -23.21 25.60
CA SER A 431 9.03 -24.63 25.92
C SER A 431 7.67 -25.33 25.99
N VAL A 432 7.69 -26.66 26.07
CA VAL A 432 6.49 -27.50 26.20
C VAL A 432 6.51 -28.16 27.57
N THR A 433 5.42 -28.06 28.33
CA THR A 433 5.30 -28.63 29.69
C THR A 433 4.30 -29.76 29.81
N ASP A 434 3.36 -29.89 28.86
CA ASP A 434 2.53 -31.10 28.70
C ASP A 434 2.31 -31.36 27.20
N CYS A 435 2.45 -32.62 26.78
CA CYS A 435 2.39 -33.03 25.38
C CYS A 435 2.06 -34.52 25.26
N PRO A 436 1.04 -34.90 24.46
CA PRO A 436 0.79 -36.29 24.07
C PRO A 436 2.04 -36.95 23.49
N SER A 437 2.35 -38.15 23.96
CA SER A 437 3.59 -38.89 23.62
C SER A 437 3.73 -39.31 22.15
N CYS A 438 2.69 -39.12 21.34
CA CYS A 438 2.67 -39.34 19.90
C CYS A 438 3.03 -38.08 19.08
N ILE A 439 3.40 -36.98 19.74
CA ILE A 439 3.77 -35.69 19.13
C ILE A 439 5.22 -35.34 19.46
N ASP A 440 6.02 -35.09 18.43
CA ASP A 440 7.42 -34.64 18.49
C ASP A 440 7.47 -33.13 18.14
N ILE A 441 7.80 -32.27 19.11
CA ILE A 441 7.85 -30.80 18.93
C ILE A 441 9.30 -30.30 18.97
N SER A 442 9.66 -29.41 18.03
CA SER A 442 10.93 -28.67 18.05
C SER A 442 10.69 -27.17 17.91
N ILE A 443 11.31 -26.37 18.78
CA ILE A 443 11.12 -24.92 18.87
C ILE A 443 12.44 -24.21 18.51
N LYS A 444 12.36 -23.14 17.71
CA LYS A 444 13.52 -22.31 17.33
C LYS A 444 13.20 -20.81 17.37
N PRO A 445 14.15 -19.96 17.81
CA PRO A 445 15.37 -20.33 18.55
C PRO A 445 15.02 -20.90 19.94
N GLU A 446 15.99 -21.54 20.61
CA GLU A 446 15.81 -22.02 21.99
C GLU A 446 15.51 -20.87 22.97
N LYS A 447 16.06 -19.68 22.67
CA LYS A 447 15.84 -18.47 23.45
C LYS A 447 15.93 -17.20 22.59
N ALA A 448 15.21 -16.17 22.99
CA ALA A 448 15.21 -14.87 22.35
C ALA A 448 15.16 -13.70 23.36
N ASP A 449 15.67 -12.57 22.89
CA ASP A 449 15.68 -11.29 23.60
C ASP A 449 14.50 -10.44 23.06
N ILE A 450 13.45 -10.24 23.86
CA ILE A 450 12.21 -9.58 23.41
C ILE A 450 12.18 -8.12 23.87
N PHE A 451 12.20 -7.20 22.91
CA PHE A 451 12.26 -5.75 23.16
C PHE A 451 10.95 -5.19 23.75
N PRO A 452 11.00 -4.04 24.45
CA PRO A 452 9.78 -3.37 24.93
C PRO A 452 8.77 -3.15 23.81
N LYS A 453 7.48 -3.31 24.12
CA LYS A 453 6.35 -3.10 23.18
C LYS A 453 6.50 -3.85 21.83
N SER A 454 7.01 -5.09 21.85
CA SER A 454 7.21 -5.89 20.63
C SER A 454 6.79 -7.34 20.82
N THR A 455 6.53 -8.04 19.71
CA THR A 455 6.28 -9.48 19.68
C THR A 455 7.47 -10.16 19.04
N TYR A 456 7.98 -11.23 19.67
CA TYR A 456 8.93 -12.14 19.06
C TYR A 456 8.23 -13.44 18.69
N TYR A 457 8.48 -13.95 17.48
CA TYR A 457 7.87 -15.18 17.00
C TYR A 457 8.87 -16.33 17.05
N TYR A 458 8.46 -17.42 17.71
CA TYR A 458 9.17 -18.69 17.69
C TYR A 458 8.62 -19.56 16.57
N GLU A 459 9.51 -20.20 15.82
CA GLU A 459 9.15 -21.28 14.91
C GLU A 459 8.94 -22.56 15.74
N VAL A 460 7.74 -23.11 15.70
CA VAL A 460 7.36 -24.34 16.39
C VAL A 460 6.95 -25.37 15.35
N LYS A 461 7.82 -26.35 15.14
CA LYS A 461 7.57 -27.47 14.24
C LYS A 461 6.98 -28.64 15.04
N ILE A 462 5.81 -29.10 14.61
CA ILE A 462 5.03 -30.17 15.23
C ILE A 462 4.97 -31.35 14.25
N ASN A 463 5.60 -32.45 14.62
CA ASN A 463 5.53 -33.71 13.90
C ASN A 463 4.69 -34.67 14.75
N THR A 464 3.85 -35.49 14.14
CA THR A 464 2.84 -36.24 14.89
C THR A 464 2.56 -37.58 14.25
N LYS A 465 2.39 -38.58 15.11
CA LYS A 465 2.06 -39.98 14.77
C LYS A 465 0.75 -40.41 15.43
N CYS A 466 0.00 -39.48 16.04
CA CYS A 466 -1.27 -39.79 16.68
C CYS A 466 -2.34 -40.17 15.64
N ASP A 467 -3.46 -40.73 16.08
CA ASP A 467 -4.63 -40.92 15.22
C ASP A 467 -5.48 -39.65 15.14
N PRO A 468 -6.31 -39.47 14.09
CA PRO A 468 -7.12 -38.27 13.94
C PRO A 468 -8.05 -38.05 15.14
N GLY A 469 -8.14 -36.80 15.60
CA GLY A 469 -8.83 -36.45 16.85
C GLY A 469 -8.32 -35.14 17.47
N THR A 470 -8.93 -34.72 18.57
CA THR A 470 -8.55 -33.47 19.27
C THR A 470 -7.54 -33.74 20.37
N TYR A 471 -6.47 -32.94 20.39
CA TYR A 471 -5.33 -33.01 21.29
C TYR A 471 -5.04 -31.64 21.91
N LYS A 472 -4.27 -31.65 23.01
CA LYS A 472 -3.84 -30.45 23.73
C LYS A 472 -2.32 -30.49 23.91
N ILE A 473 -1.65 -29.36 23.74
CA ILE A 473 -0.24 -29.18 24.08
C ILE A 473 -0.16 -27.97 25.01
N LYS A 474 0.46 -28.13 26.18
CA LYS A 474 0.72 -27.01 27.09
C LYS A 474 2.11 -26.45 26.82
N PHE A 475 2.16 -25.18 26.44
CA PHE A 475 3.40 -24.45 26.26
C PHE A 475 3.68 -23.59 27.50
N LYS A 476 4.95 -23.26 27.70
CA LYS A 476 5.44 -22.36 28.76
C LYS A 476 6.41 -21.34 28.18
N VAL A 477 6.16 -20.07 28.46
CA VAL A 477 7.12 -18.97 28.29
C VAL A 477 7.79 -18.69 29.62
N GLU A 478 9.12 -18.69 29.63
CA GLU A 478 9.93 -18.48 30.83
C GLU A 478 11.14 -17.58 30.54
N GLY A 479 11.45 -16.67 31.48
CA GLY A 479 12.63 -15.81 31.45
C GLY A 479 12.86 -15.17 32.82
N ASN A 480 13.91 -14.37 32.95
CA ASN A 480 14.44 -13.91 34.27
C ASN A 480 13.42 -13.31 35.26
N ASN A 481 12.30 -12.75 34.80
CA ASN A 481 11.16 -12.30 35.64
C ASN A 481 9.80 -12.57 34.95
N ILE A 482 9.72 -13.59 34.09
CA ILE A 482 8.55 -13.88 33.26
C ILE A 482 8.23 -15.37 33.37
N PHE A 483 6.97 -15.69 33.64
CA PHE A 483 6.43 -17.04 33.63
C PHE A 483 4.97 -16.98 33.16
N GLN A 484 4.62 -17.77 32.16
CA GLN A 484 3.24 -18.01 31.75
C GLN A 484 3.13 -19.41 31.11
N GLU A 485 2.07 -20.14 31.40
CA GLU A 485 1.73 -21.39 30.71
C GLU A 485 0.37 -21.27 30.06
N GLU A 486 0.22 -21.78 28.84
CA GLU A 486 -1.02 -21.73 28.08
C GLU A 486 -1.20 -23.01 27.26
N GLU A 487 -2.46 -23.43 27.10
CA GLU A 487 -2.82 -24.69 26.46
C GLU A 487 -3.35 -24.46 25.05
N LEU A 488 -2.72 -25.11 24.07
CA LEU A 488 -3.14 -25.10 22.67
C LEU A 488 -3.97 -26.37 22.37
N GLU A 489 -5.25 -26.18 22.08
CA GLU A 489 -6.15 -27.25 21.62
C GLU A 489 -6.18 -27.31 20.08
N PHE A 490 -5.87 -28.47 19.51
CA PHE A 490 -5.79 -28.68 18.08
C PHE A 490 -6.45 -29.99 17.65
N THR A 491 -6.99 -30.03 16.43
CA THR A 491 -7.50 -31.24 15.79
C THR A 491 -6.44 -31.78 14.83
N LEU A 492 -6.24 -33.09 14.87
CA LEU A 492 -5.40 -33.82 13.94
C LEU A 492 -6.25 -34.48 12.86
N GLU A 493 -5.86 -34.30 11.59
CA GLU A 493 -6.48 -34.90 10.40
C GLU A 493 -5.48 -35.76 9.59
#